data_AF-A0A2D6T475-F1
#
_entry.id   AF-A0A2D6T475-F1
#
_cell.length_a   1.000
_cell.length_b   1.000
_cell.length_c   1.000
_cell.angle_alpha   90.00
_cell.angle_beta   90.00
_cell.angle_gamma   90.00
#
_symmetry.space_group_name_H-M   'P 1'
#
loop_
_entity.id
_entity.type
_entity.pdbx_description
1 polymer ?
#
loop_
_entity_poly.entity_id
_entity_poly.type
_entity_poly.pdbx_seq_one_letter_code
_entity_poly.pdbx_strand_id
1 'polypeptide(L)'
;MGLQRTDVAALLGAPGLQRREPPGEVWQYRNGGCVLHVFLYEAPPAGHRVEYVEISGPEDTAGGACLKSLLRAQASIGTGVPGRPRYASSLAP
;
A
#
# COMPACT_ATOMS: atom_id res chain seq x y z
N MET A 1 -2.03 -12.10 -13.50
CA MET A 1 -2.00 -12.25 -12.03
C MET A 1 -0.58 -12.03 -11.52
N GLY A 2 -0.38 -11.00 -10.70
CA GLY A 2 0.92 -10.57 -10.22
C GLY A 2 1.32 -11.11 -8.85
N LEU A 3 2.01 -10.27 -8.07
CA LEU A 3 2.52 -10.55 -6.72
C LEU A 3 1.41 -10.97 -5.76
N GLN A 4 1.74 -11.78 -4.75
CA GLN A 4 0.81 -12.09 -3.67
C GLN A 4 0.71 -10.92 -2.70
N ARG A 5 -0.43 -10.82 -2.01
CA ARG A 5 -0.66 -9.88 -0.90
C ARG A 5 0.51 -9.82 0.11
N THR A 6 1.09 -10.97 0.44
CA THR A 6 2.24 -11.07 1.35
C THR A 6 3.51 -10.51 0.75
N ASP A 7 3.75 -10.71 -0.55
CA ASP A 7 4.94 -10.20 -1.24
C ASP A 7 4.88 -8.67 -1.36
N VAL A 8 3.68 -8.12 -1.63
CA VAL A 8 3.45 -6.67 -1.62
C VAL A 8 3.76 -6.08 -0.25
N ALA A 9 3.26 -6.71 0.82
CA ALA A 9 3.54 -6.27 2.19
C ALA A 9 5.03 -6.40 2.57
N ALA A 10 5.72 -7.43 2.08
CA ALA A 10 7.16 -7.60 2.33
C ALA A 10 8.00 -6.52 1.63
N LEU A 11 7.60 -6.09 0.43
CA LEU A 11 8.32 -5.07 -0.35
C LEU A 11 7.99 -3.64 0.07
N LEU A 12 6.71 -3.36 0.32
CA LEU A 12 6.19 -2.01 0.53
C LEU A 12 5.79 -1.74 1.99
N GLY A 13 5.96 -2.72 2.87
CA GLY A 13 5.52 -2.66 4.26
C GLY A 13 4.00 -2.69 4.39
N ALA A 14 3.53 -2.30 5.59
CA ALA A 14 2.10 -2.16 5.85
C ALA A 14 1.52 -0.99 5.05
N PRO A 15 0.37 -1.16 4.37
CA PRO A 15 -0.29 -0.06 3.69
C PRO A 15 -0.79 0.97 4.70
N GLY A 16 -0.79 2.26 4.31
CA GLY A 16 -1.35 3.33 5.12
C GLY A 16 -2.88 3.28 5.18
N LEU A 17 -3.50 2.65 4.18
CA LEU A 17 -4.93 2.34 4.15
C LEU A 17 -5.14 0.99 3.47
N GLN A 18 -5.92 0.12 4.10
CA GLN A 18 -6.45 -1.11 3.51
C GLN A 18 -7.97 -1.02 3.53
N ARG A 19 -8.60 -1.12 2.34
CA ARG A 19 -10.05 -1.15 2.19
C ARG A 19 -10.46 -2.49 1.60
N ARG A 20 -11.43 -3.15 2.23
CA ARG A 20 -12.04 -4.37 1.70
C ARG A 20 -13.14 -3.97 0.71
N GLU A 21 -13.03 -4.43 -0.52
CA GLU A 21 -13.95 -4.15 -1.62
C GLU A 21 -14.28 -5.47 -2.32
N PRO A 22 -15.24 -6.27 -1.80
CA PRO A 22 -15.53 -7.59 -2.33
C PRO A 22 -15.74 -7.55 -3.85
N PRO A 23 -15.13 -8.47 -4.62
CA PRO A 23 -14.41 -9.68 -4.18
C PRO A 23 -12.91 -9.50 -3.89
N GLY A 24 -12.44 -8.29 -3.59
CA GLY A 24 -11.02 -7.99 -3.38
C GLY A 24 -10.71 -6.99 -2.27
N GLU A 25 -9.50 -6.45 -2.35
CA GLU A 25 -8.96 -5.44 -1.44
C GLU A 25 -8.27 -4.34 -2.25
N VAL A 26 -8.37 -3.10 -1.78
CA VAL A 26 -7.61 -1.96 -2.30
C VAL A 26 -6.70 -1.44 -1.21
N TRP A 27 -5.40 -1.48 -1.47
CA TRP A 27 -4.36 -1.02 -0.57
C TRP A 27 -3.78 0.29 -1.08
N GLN A 28 -3.55 1.25 -0.18
CA GLN A 28 -2.93 2.52 -0.54
C GLN A 28 -1.62 2.73 0.22
N TYR A 29 -0.61 3.10 -0.54
CA TYR A 29 0.70 3.51 -0.07
C TYR A 29 0.92 4.97 -0.43
N ARG A 30 1.37 5.78 0.51
CA ARG A 30 1.56 7.21 0.32
C ARG A 30 2.97 7.59 0.70
N ASN A 31 3.65 8.35 -0.17
CA ASN A 31 4.88 9.02 0.18
C ASN A 31 4.99 10.33 -0.59
N GLY A 32 5.08 11.43 0.15
CA GLY A 32 5.00 12.79 -0.41
C GLY A 32 3.67 13.02 -1.13
N GLY A 33 3.75 13.56 -2.35
CA GLY A 33 2.60 13.80 -3.22
C GLY A 33 2.11 12.57 -3.99
N CYS A 34 2.79 11.43 -3.91
CA CYS A 34 2.37 10.23 -4.64
C CYS A 34 1.56 9.26 -3.77
N VAL A 35 0.52 8.69 -4.38
CA VAL A 35 -0.27 7.58 -3.85
C VAL A 35 -0.24 6.41 -4.84
N LEU A 36 0.18 5.25 -4.39
CA LEU A 36 0.05 3.98 -5.12
C LEU A 36 -1.15 3.22 -4.59
N HIS A 37 -2.11 2.94 -5.47
CA HIS A 37 -3.24 2.06 -5.23
C HIS A 37 -2.89 0.67 -5.77
N VAL A 38 -3.02 -0.35 -4.93
CA VAL A 38 -2.82 -1.75 -5.30
C VAL A 38 -4.15 -2.47 -5.18
N PHE A 39 -4.63 -3.03 -6.28
CA PHE A 39 -5.89 -3.76 -6.35
C PHE A 39 -5.60 -5.24 -6.31
N LEU A 40 -6.10 -5.92 -5.27
CA LEU A 40 -5.89 -7.34 -5.06
C LEU A 40 -7.21 -8.09 -5.13
N TYR A 41 -7.20 -9.21 -5.85
CA TYR A 41 -8.36 -10.10 -5.97
C TYR A 41 -7.98 -11.54 -5.65
N GLU A 42 -8.97 -12.33 -5.24
CA GLU A 42 -8.77 -13.76 -5.04
C GLU A 42 -8.34 -14.45 -6.34
N ALA A 43 -7.26 -15.21 -6.29
CA ALA A 43 -6.70 -15.91 -7.43
C ALA A 43 -6.09 -17.28 -7.01
N PRO A 44 -6.20 -18.32 -7.86
CA PRO A 44 -5.55 -19.61 -7.61
C PRO A 44 -4.01 -19.55 -7.66
N PRO A 45 -3.32 -20.50 -6.99
CA PRO A 45 -3.80 -21.25 -5.83
C PRO A 45 -4.02 -20.27 -4.68
N ALA A 46 -5.17 -20.43 -4.01
CA ALA A 46 -5.74 -19.64 -2.91
C ALA A 46 -4.95 -18.39 -2.44
N GLY A 47 -5.60 -17.24 -2.44
CA GLY A 47 -5.07 -16.01 -1.86
C GLY A 47 -5.37 -14.79 -2.72
N HIS A 48 -5.04 -13.62 -2.21
CA HIS A 48 -5.18 -12.37 -2.94
C HIS A 48 -3.91 -12.07 -3.74
N ARG A 49 -4.05 -11.78 -5.03
CA ARG A 49 -2.97 -11.38 -5.94
C ARG A 49 -3.23 -10.02 -6.52
N VAL A 50 -2.16 -9.28 -6.80
CA VAL A 50 -2.24 -8.02 -7.52
C VAL A 50 -2.78 -8.27 -8.91
N GLU A 51 -3.88 -7.61 -9.23
CA GLU A 51 -4.43 -7.58 -10.59
C GLU A 51 -3.91 -6.37 -11.35
N TYR A 52 -3.99 -5.19 -10.75
CA TYR A 52 -3.45 -3.96 -11.32
C TYR A 52 -3.06 -2.95 -10.23
N VAL A 53 -2.37 -1.89 -10.66
CA VAL A 53 -1.97 -0.77 -9.83
C VAL A 53 -2.33 0.55 -10.50
N GLU A 54 -2.68 1.53 -9.70
CA GLU A 54 -2.91 2.91 -10.15
C GLU A 54 -2.05 3.86 -9.33
N ILE A 55 -1.68 4.98 -9.95
CA ILE A 55 -0.87 6.00 -9.32
C ILE A 55 -1.61 7.33 -9.42
N SER A 56 -1.82 7.95 -8.26
CA SER A 56 -2.43 9.26 -8.13
C SER A 56 -1.40 10.23 -7.55
N GLY A 57 -1.28 11.42 -8.13
CA GLY A 57 -0.31 12.43 -7.69
C GLY A 57 -0.37 13.68 -8.55
N PRO A 58 0.58 14.61 -8.37
CA PRO A 58 0.74 15.75 -9.27
C PRO A 58 0.82 15.34 -10.73
N GLU A 59 0.41 16.24 -11.62
CA GLU A 59 0.62 16.11 -13.07
C GLU A 59 2.10 15.72 -13.33
N ASP A 60 2.32 14.78 -14.25
CA ASP A 60 3.64 14.20 -14.58
C ASP A 60 4.29 13.27 -13.54
N THR A 61 3.56 12.78 -12.53
CA THR A 61 4.10 11.75 -11.62
C THR A 61 4.40 10.45 -12.37
N ALA A 62 5.65 10.27 -12.80
CA ALA A 62 6.10 9.03 -13.43
C ALA A 62 5.97 7.85 -12.45
N GLY A 63 5.29 6.78 -12.88
CA GLY A 63 4.98 5.67 -11.99
C GLY A 63 6.20 5.01 -11.36
N GLY A 64 7.30 4.90 -12.11
CA GLY A 64 8.56 4.38 -11.60
C GLY A 64 9.21 5.27 -10.53
N ALA A 65 9.03 6.60 -10.59
CA ALA A 65 9.54 7.51 -9.56
C ALA A 65 8.74 7.35 -8.25
N CYS A 66 7.43 7.17 -8.36
CA CYS A 66 6.57 6.90 -7.21
C CYS A 66 6.93 5.57 -6.52
N LEU A 67 7.04 4.48 -7.28
CA LEU A 67 7.40 3.19 -6.69
C LEU A 67 8.78 3.23 -6.02
N LYS A 68 9.77 3.90 -6.64
CA LYS A 68 11.10 4.11 -6.04
C LYS A 68 11.04 4.89 -4.74
N SER A 69 10.20 5.93 -4.64
CA SER A 69 10.08 6.72 -3.41
C SER A 69 9.47 5.88 -2.28
N LEU A 70 8.49 5.03 -2.57
CA LEU A 70 7.89 4.10 -1.62
C LEU A 70 8.91 3.08 -1.10
N LEU A 71 9.67 2.45 -2.01
CA LEU A 71 10.70 1.47 -1.64
C LEU A 71 11.79 2.08 -0.75
N ARG A 72 12.24 3.31 -1.07
CA ARG A 72 13.20 4.05 -0.24
C ARG A 72 12.67 4.37 1.15
N ALA A 73 11.39 4.75 1.25
CA ALA A 73 10.76 5.01 2.54
C ALA A 73 10.75 3.74 3.41
N GLN A 74 10.44 2.58 2.84
CA GLN A 74 10.46 1.31 3.58
C GLN A 74 11.86 0.89 4.01
N ALA A 75 12.87 1.08 3.16
CA ALA A 75 14.26 0.83 3.52
C ALA A 75 14.70 1.65 4.75
N SER A 76 14.17 2.87 4.93
CA SER A 76 14.43 3.69 6.12
C SER A 76 13.59 3.32 7.36
N ILE A 77 12.49 2.57 7.18
CA ILE A 77 11.58 2.14 8.26
C ILE A 77 12.01 0.78 8.86
N GLY A 78 12.87 0.02 8.17
CA GLY A 78 13.32 -1.33 8.53
C GLY A 78 14.02 -1.54 9.90
N THR A 79 13.92 -0.58 10.82
CA THR A 79 14.37 -0.70 12.23
C THR A 79 13.25 -0.42 13.25
N GLY A 80 11.98 -0.28 12.84
CA GLY A 80 10.88 0.09 13.74
C GLY A 80 9.66 -0.84 13.67
N VAL A 81 9.40 -1.53 14.79
CA VAL A 81 8.16 -2.27 15.16
C VAL A 81 6.89 -1.69 14.53
N PRO A 82 5.89 -2.50 14.09
CA PRO A 82 4.64 -2.01 13.51
C PRO A 82 3.91 -1.06 14.45
N GLY A 83 4.08 0.23 14.18
CA GLY A 83 3.48 1.33 14.90
C GLY A 83 1.98 1.36 14.64
N ARG A 84 1.24 1.20 15.74
CA ARG A 84 -0.20 1.36 15.92
C ARG A 84 -0.87 2.28 14.89
N PRO A 85 -2.09 1.93 14.42
CA PRO A 85 -2.84 2.84 13.60
C PRO A 85 -3.15 4.13 14.39
N ARG A 86 -2.90 5.28 13.75
CA ARG A 86 -3.33 6.58 14.25
C ARG A 86 -4.84 6.74 14.03
N TYR A 87 -5.66 6.05 14.83
CA TYR A 87 -7.09 6.34 14.92
C TYR A 87 -7.43 6.85 16.33
N ALA A 88 -7.91 8.09 16.36
CA ALA A 88 -8.75 8.71 17.38
C ALA A 88 -8.22 8.85 18.83
N SER A 89 -7.77 10.05 19.17
CA SER A 89 -8.03 10.64 20.50
C SER A 89 -8.18 12.16 20.40
N SER A 90 -9.43 12.58 20.16
CA SER A 90 -9.98 13.91 20.43
C SER A 90 -11.49 13.64 20.52
N LEU A 91 -12.25 13.89 21.58
CA LEU A 91 -12.10 14.73 22.75
C LEU A 91 -13.22 14.31 23.74
N ALA A 92 -12.95 14.21 25.04
CA ALA A 92 -13.90 14.30 26.16
C ALA A 92 -13.03 14.47 27.43
N PRO A 93 -13.43 15.22 28.47
CA PRO A 93 -14.79 15.38 28.99
C PRO A 93 -15.48 16.71 28.67
#